data_AF-A0A2E8QTP9-F1
#
_entry.id   AF-A0A2E8QTP9-F1
#
_cell.length_a   1.000
_cell.length_b   1.000
_cell.length_c   1.000
_cell.angle_alpha   90.00
_cell.angle_beta   90.00
_cell.angle_gamma   90.00
#
_symmetry.space_group_name_H-M   'P 1'
#
loop_
_entity.id
_entity.type
_entity.pdbx_description
1 polymer ?
#
loop_
_entity_poly.entity_id
_entity_poly.type
_entity_poly.pdbx_seq_one_letter_code
_entity_poly.pdbx_strand_id
1 'polypeptide(L)'
;MYMNSLSSIIRPLSLLFALTLSGCGGGGSGSPNPFDQSSIRGASPSEDPIQIDVQNSNFNDVTIWAIRSGQRIRLGRVTGKTDQRFRIAWNPALPIYFSIDVVSGRGCTTNSLPVEPNARVWLMIPANIGLQPCQAGRR
;
A
#
# COMPACT_ATOMS: atom_id res chain seq x y z
N MET A 1 -6.45 7.95 56.92
CA MET A 1 -5.24 8.79 56.99
C MET A 1 -4.98 9.33 55.59
N TYR A 2 -5.38 10.58 55.35
CA TYR A 2 -5.13 11.34 54.12
C TYR A 2 -4.04 12.37 54.45
N MET A 3 -2.90 12.27 53.75
CA MET A 3 -1.70 13.11 53.82
C MET A 3 -1.09 12.92 52.42
N ASN A 4 -0.71 13.89 51.60
CA ASN A 4 -0.13 15.22 51.71
C ASN A 4 -0.21 15.80 50.27
N SER A 5 0.06 17.05 49.90
CA SER A 5 0.33 18.35 50.50
C SER A 5 0.50 19.27 49.27
N LEU A 6 -0.06 20.47 49.30
CA LEU A 6 0.05 21.49 48.24
C LEU A 6 1.44 22.16 48.28
N SER A 7 2.00 22.49 47.10
CA SER A 7 2.92 23.61 46.82
C SER A 7 3.23 23.56 45.30
N SER A 8 2.64 24.38 44.43
CA SER A 8 2.78 25.83 44.20
C SER A 8 4.17 26.25 43.66
N ILE A 9 4.13 27.14 42.66
CA ILE A 9 5.12 28.20 42.32
C ILE A 9 5.94 28.07 41.00
N ILE A 10 5.46 28.82 40.00
CA ILE A 10 6.17 29.78 39.10
C ILE A 10 6.97 29.27 37.88
N ARG A 11 6.52 29.73 36.70
CA ARG A 11 7.23 29.77 35.40
C ARG A 11 8.21 30.95 35.34
N PRO A 12 9.35 30.80 34.63
CA PRO A 12 9.63 31.72 33.52
C PRO A 12 10.19 30.95 32.30
N LEU A 13 9.63 31.06 31.11
CA LEU A 13 9.98 32.05 30.08
C LEU A 13 11.50 32.23 29.90
N SER A 14 12.08 31.59 28.89
CA SER A 14 13.36 31.97 28.31
C SER A 14 13.31 31.65 26.82
N LEU A 15 12.91 32.66 26.04
CA LEU A 15 13.26 32.77 24.62
C LEU A 15 14.78 32.81 24.54
N LEU A 16 15.40 31.91 23.78
CA LEU A 16 16.75 32.14 23.28
C LEU A 16 16.79 31.95 21.75
N PHE A 17 17.22 33.04 21.14
CA PHE A 17 17.34 33.37 19.74
C PHE A 17 18.67 32.81 19.22
N ALA A 18 18.68 32.08 18.09
CA ALA A 18 19.90 31.83 17.33
C ALA A 18 19.55 31.57 15.85
N LEU A 19 19.40 32.66 15.09
CA LEU A 19 19.50 32.64 13.64
C LEU A 19 20.96 32.40 13.24
N THR A 20 21.25 31.26 12.62
CA THR A 20 22.47 31.07 11.81
C THR A 20 22.08 30.96 10.35
N LEU A 21 22.36 32.03 9.60
CA LEU A 21 22.46 32.01 8.15
C LEU A 21 23.68 31.16 7.74
N SER A 22 23.58 30.40 6.65
CA SER A 22 24.58 30.27 5.57
C SER A 22 24.45 28.93 4.85
N GLY A 23 24.23 28.97 3.54
CA GLY A 23 24.29 27.77 2.69
C GLY A 23 23.60 27.92 1.35
N CYS A 24 24.02 28.89 0.53
CA CYS A 24 23.70 28.88 -0.90
C CYS A 24 24.86 28.16 -1.62
N GLY A 25 24.67 26.88 -1.92
CA GLY A 25 25.60 26.07 -2.72
C GLY A 25 24.99 25.83 -4.09
N GLY A 26 25.53 26.50 -5.11
CA GLY A 26 25.16 26.27 -6.51
C GLY A 26 25.80 25.00 -7.08
N GLY A 27 25.25 24.52 -8.20
CA GLY A 27 25.92 23.56 -9.07
C GLY A 27 24.97 22.58 -9.75
N GLY A 28 24.67 22.85 -11.03
CA GLY A 28 24.17 21.83 -11.96
C GLY A 28 22.82 22.11 -12.59
N SER A 29 22.72 23.14 -13.44
CA SER A 29 21.74 23.11 -14.54
C SER A 29 22.21 22.09 -15.58
N GLY A 30 22.11 20.81 -15.25
CA GLY A 30 22.15 19.74 -16.23
C GLY A 30 20.87 19.83 -17.04
N SER A 31 20.99 20.07 -18.35
CA SER A 31 19.88 19.99 -19.29
C SER A 31 19.14 18.66 -19.04
N PRO A 32 17.82 18.65 -18.78
CA PRO A 32 17.08 17.42 -18.56
C PRO A 32 17.22 16.55 -19.81
N ASN A 33 18.02 15.50 -19.72
CA ASN A 33 18.16 14.54 -20.81
C ASN A 33 16.95 13.60 -20.70
N PRO A 34 16.02 13.57 -21.66
CA PRO A 34 14.77 12.80 -21.56
C PRO A 34 14.98 11.27 -21.52
N PHE A 35 16.24 10.82 -21.56
CA PHE A 35 16.65 9.42 -21.48
C PHE A 35 17.44 9.08 -20.21
N ASP A 36 17.69 10.04 -19.31
CA ASP A 36 18.35 9.78 -18.04
C ASP A 36 17.34 9.29 -16.98
N GLN A 37 16.94 8.03 -17.10
CA GLN A 37 16.06 7.32 -16.15
C GLN A 37 16.68 7.18 -14.74
N SER A 38 17.93 7.61 -14.55
CA SER A 38 18.67 7.51 -13.28
C SER A 38 18.29 8.59 -12.27
N SER A 39 17.56 9.64 -12.69
CA SER A 39 17.21 10.77 -11.84
C SER A 39 15.91 10.60 -11.04
N ILE A 40 15.14 9.52 -11.27
CA ILE A 40 14.01 9.16 -10.41
C ILE A 40 14.49 8.17 -9.35
N ARG A 41 14.88 8.67 -8.17
CA ARG A 41 15.06 7.81 -6.99
C ARG A 41 13.75 7.06 -6.70
N GLY A 42 13.68 5.80 -7.13
CA GLY A 42 12.62 4.85 -6.78
C GLY A 42 11.63 4.46 -7.87
N ALA A 43 11.73 4.96 -9.11
CA ALA A 43 10.91 4.45 -10.21
C ALA A 43 11.68 3.39 -10.99
N SER A 44 11.38 2.11 -10.75
CA SER A 44 11.78 1.05 -11.66
C SER A 44 11.08 1.28 -13.02
N PRO A 45 11.78 1.52 -14.14
CA PRO A 45 11.18 2.00 -15.39
C PRO A 45 10.39 0.96 -16.21
N SER A 46 9.88 -0.12 -15.61
CA SER A 46 9.41 -1.29 -16.37
C SER A 46 8.17 -2.00 -15.82
N GLU A 47 7.53 -1.46 -14.79
CA GLU A 47 6.31 -2.03 -14.22
C GLU A 47 5.16 -1.04 -14.37
N ASP A 48 4.50 -1.07 -15.54
CA ASP A 48 3.26 -0.31 -15.75
C ASP A 48 2.21 -0.72 -14.71
N PRO A 49 1.49 0.24 -14.10
CA PRO A 49 0.62 -0.07 -12.99
C PRO A 49 -0.61 -0.83 -13.46
N ILE A 50 -0.91 -1.97 -12.84
CA ILE A 50 -2.20 -2.64 -12.99
C ILE A 50 -3.17 -2.09 -11.95
N GLN A 51 -4.46 -2.04 -12.31
CA GLN A 51 -5.54 -1.67 -11.40
C GLN A 51 -6.28 -2.91 -10.93
N ILE A 52 -6.51 -3.01 -9.62
CA ILE A 52 -7.21 -4.14 -9.01
C ILE A 52 -8.48 -3.60 -8.36
N ASP A 53 -9.63 -3.96 -8.91
CA ASP A 53 -10.96 -3.63 -8.40
C ASP A 53 -11.42 -4.79 -7.50
N VAL A 54 -11.44 -4.56 -6.18
CA VAL A 54 -11.83 -5.55 -5.18
C VAL A 54 -13.27 -5.33 -4.76
N GLN A 55 -14.04 -6.41 -4.73
CA GLN A 55 -15.37 -6.48 -4.15
C GLN A 55 -15.37 -7.43 -2.96
N ASN A 56 -15.55 -6.89 -1.75
CA ASN A 56 -15.65 -7.69 -0.55
C ASN A 56 -17.12 -7.94 -0.18
N SER A 57 -17.66 -9.09 -0.60
CA SER A 57 -19.00 -9.50 -0.19
C SER A 57 -19.03 -10.16 1.19
N ASN A 58 -17.88 -10.37 1.84
CA ASN A 58 -17.79 -10.89 3.20
C ASN A 58 -18.13 -9.80 4.22
N PHE A 59 -18.72 -10.19 5.36
CA PHE A 59 -18.97 -9.26 6.47
C PHE A 59 -17.68 -8.85 7.20
N ASN A 60 -16.66 -9.69 7.14
CA ASN A 60 -15.40 -9.45 7.82
C ASN A 60 -14.47 -8.58 6.97
N ASP A 61 -13.64 -7.83 7.67
CA ASP A 61 -12.51 -7.15 7.07
C ASP A 61 -11.47 -8.17 6.60
N VAL A 62 -10.81 -7.85 5.49
CA VAL A 62 -9.83 -8.73 4.85
C VAL A 62 -8.55 -7.97 4.55
N THR A 63 -7.41 -8.65 4.63
CA THR A 63 -6.13 -8.15 4.11
C THR A 63 -5.81 -8.88 2.82
N ILE A 64 -5.43 -8.13 1.79
CA ILE A 64 -5.19 -8.66 0.46
C ILE A 64 -3.72 -8.59 0.13
N TRP A 65 -3.22 -9.70 -0.38
CA TRP A 65 -1.86 -9.87 -0.84
C TRP A 65 -1.86 -10.27 -2.32
N ALA A 66 -1.08 -9.57 -3.13
CA ALA A 66 -0.71 -10.03 -4.45
C ALA A 66 0.55 -10.91 -4.33
N ILE A 67 0.58 -12.02 -5.05
CA ILE A 67 1.65 -13.00 -4.95
C ILE A 67 2.31 -13.18 -6.32
N ARG A 68 3.65 -13.07 -6.35
CA ARG A 68 4.51 -13.35 -7.52
C ARG A 68 5.76 -14.09 -7.10
N SER A 69 6.11 -15.16 -7.81
CA SER A 69 7.39 -15.86 -7.60
C SER A 69 7.73 -16.13 -6.13
N GLY A 70 6.74 -16.49 -5.31
CA GLY A 70 6.90 -16.73 -3.87
C GLY A 70 6.93 -15.48 -2.97
N GLN A 71 6.96 -14.27 -3.53
CA GLN A 71 6.89 -13.01 -2.79
C GLN A 71 5.44 -12.61 -2.53
N ARG A 72 5.16 -12.17 -1.29
CA ARG A 72 3.86 -11.58 -0.90
C ARG A 72 3.96 -10.06 -0.86
N ILE A 73 3.17 -9.39 -1.68
CA ILE A 73 3.06 -7.93 -1.72
C ILE A 73 1.72 -7.54 -1.11
N ARG A 74 1.74 -6.76 -0.03
CA ARG A 74 0.52 -6.31 0.64
C ARG A 74 -0.15 -5.21 -0.19
N LEU A 75 -1.40 -5.42 -0.60
CA LEU A 75 -2.20 -4.38 -1.26
C LEU A 75 -2.82 -3.45 -0.23
N GLY A 76 -3.40 -4.03 0.82
CA GLY A 76 -4.08 -3.28 1.87
C GLY A 76 -5.15 -4.08 2.57
N ARG A 77 -5.92 -3.39 3.41
CA ARG A 77 -7.10 -3.93 4.07
C ARG A 77 -8.36 -3.40 3.38
N VAL A 78 -9.33 -4.26 3.17
CA VAL A 78 -10.66 -3.92 2.64
C VAL A 78 -11.70 -4.23 3.72
N THR A 79 -12.54 -3.25 4.02
CA THR A 79 -13.60 -3.37 5.04
C THR A 79 -14.67 -4.36 4.58
N GLY A 80 -15.32 -5.04 5.53
CA GLY A 80 -16.46 -5.91 5.26
C GLY A 80 -17.57 -5.20 4.46
N LYS A 81 -18.15 -5.88 3.47
CA LYS A 81 -19.23 -5.36 2.61
C LYS A 81 -18.87 -4.07 1.86
N THR A 82 -17.59 -3.86 1.55
CA THR A 82 -17.13 -2.70 0.79
C THR A 82 -16.32 -3.08 -0.44
N ASP A 83 -16.23 -2.13 -1.36
CA ASP A 83 -15.40 -2.23 -2.54
C ASP A 83 -14.19 -1.29 -2.42
N GLN A 84 -13.05 -1.73 -2.93
CA GLN A 84 -11.82 -0.93 -2.91
C GLN A 84 -11.00 -1.13 -4.16
N ARG A 85 -10.23 -0.12 -4.54
CA ARG A 85 -9.34 -0.16 -5.70
C ARG A 85 -7.91 0.02 -5.27
N PHE A 86 -7.03 -0.81 -5.83
CA PHE A 86 -5.59 -0.72 -5.65
C PHE A 86 -4.89 -0.50 -6.98
N ARG A 87 -3.73 0.13 -6.93
CA ARG A 87 -2.80 0.21 -8.05
C ARG A 87 -1.45 -0.30 -7.59
N ILE A 88 -0.88 -1.22 -8.36
CA ILE A 88 0.44 -1.77 -8.09
C ILE A 88 1.25 -1.82 -9.37
N ALA A 89 2.54 -1.54 -9.24
CA ALA A 89 3.53 -1.87 -10.24
C ALA A 89 3.62 -3.41 -10.33
N TRP A 90 3.53 -3.95 -11.54
CA TRP A 90 3.59 -5.38 -11.77
C TRP A 90 4.43 -5.73 -12.99
N ASN A 91 5.24 -6.78 -12.87
CA ASN A 91 5.98 -7.33 -14.00
C ASN A 91 5.04 -8.23 -14.83
N PRO A 92 4.72 -7.88 -16.08
CA PRO A 92 3.78 -8.63 -16.92
C PRO A 92 4.27 -10.03 -17.30
N ALA A 93 5.58 -10.31 -17.16
CA ALA A 93 6.13 -11.65 -17.39
C ALA A 93 5.76 -12.66 -16.29
N LEU A 94 5.21 -12.20 -15.16
CA LEU A 94 4.87 -13.03 -14.02
C LEU A 94 3.34 -13.08 -13.83
N PRO A 95 2.72 -14.27 -13.73
CA PRO A 95 1.32 -14.36 -13.40
C PRO A 95 1.07 -13.86 -11.97
N ILE A 96 -0.09 -13.24 -11.77
CA ILE A 96 -0.55 -12.81 -10.46
C ILE A 96 -1.58 -13.79 -9.91
N TYR A 97 -1.51 -14.06 -8.61
CA TYR A 97 -2.65 -14.59 -7.86
C TYR A 97 -2.77 -13.84 -6.54
N PHE A 98 -3.95 -13.92 -5.94
CA PHE A 98 -4.25 -13.22 -4.69
C PHE A 98 -4.39 -14.20 -3.53
N SER A 99 -3.90 -13.77 -2.38
CA SER A 99 -4.16 -14.39 -1.08
C SER A 99 -4.90 -13.39 -0.21
N ILE A 100 -6.02 -13.83 0.34
CA ILE A 100 -6.94 -13.00 1.11
C ILE A 100 -6.98 -13.58 2.52
N ASP A 101 -6.53 -12.80 3.49
CA ASP A 101 -6.52 -13.17 4.90
C ASP A 101 -7.69 -12.49 5.60
N VAL A 102 -8.60 -13.28 6.19
CA VAL A 102 -9.78 -12.77 6.90
C VAL A 102 -9.40 -12.51 8.36
N VAL A 103 -9.78 -11.36 8.91
CA VAL A 103 -9.41 -10.99 10.29
C VAL A 103 -9.94 -11.99 11.34
N SER A 104 -11.11 -12.57 11.09
CA SER A 104 -11.80 -13.48 12.02
C SER A 104 -11.62 -14.97 11.72
N GLY A 105 -10.77 -15.36 10.77
CA GLY A 105 -10.64 -16.78 10.44
C GLY A 105 -9.79 -17.10 9.22
N ARG A 106 -10.15 -18.21 8.54
CA ARG A 106 -9.39 -18.72 7.39
C ARG A 106 -9.64 -17.87 6.15
N GLY A 107 -8.55 -17.66 5.43
CA GLY A 107 -8.53 -16.96 4.15
C GLY A 107 -8.92 -17.81 2.95
N CYS A 108 -8.69 -17.26 1.76
CA CYS A 108 -8.82 -17.93 0.48
C CYS A 108 -7.71 -17.46 -0.48
N THR A 109 -7.51 -18.21 -1.55
CA THR A 109 -6.62 -17.85 -2.65
C THR A 109 -7.38 -17.88 -3.98
N THR A 110 -6.92 -17.12 -4.95
CA THR A 110 -7.44 -17.16 -6.32
C THR A 110 -6.59 -18.05 -7.21
N ASN A 111 -7.09 -18.33 -8.41
CA ASN A 111 -6.26 -18.87 -9.48
C ASN A 111 -5.22 -17.84 -9.94
N SER A 112 -4.15 -18.36 -10.57
CA SER A 112 -3.14 -17.54 -11.24
C SER A 112 -3.68 -16.98 -12.56
N LEU A 113 -3.35 -15.73 -12.85
CA LEU A 113 -3.85 -14.96 -13.98
C LEU A 113 -2.68 -14.21 -14.64
N PRO A 114 -2.47 -14.34 -15.96
CA PRO A 114 -1.57 -13.44 -16.68
C PRO A 114 -2.17 -12.04 -16.74
N VAL A 115 -1.34 -11.01 -16.60
CA VAL A 115 -1.77 -9.60 -16.63
C VAL A 115 -0.88 -8.79 -17.57
N GLU A 116 -1.51 -8.00 -18.43
CA GLU A 116 -0.81 -7.04 -19.28
C GLU A 116 -0.51 -5.74 -18.50
N PRO A 117 0.46 -4.94 -19.00
CA PRO A 117 0.59 -3.53 -18.63
C PRO A 117 -0.75 -2.78 -18.65
N ASN A 118 -1.00 -1.96 -17.64
CA ASN A 118 -2.24 -1.16 -17.51
C ASN A 118 -3.54 -1.98 -17.44
N ALA A 119 -3.45 -3.29 -17.21
CA ALA A 119 -4.63 -4.15 -17.09
C ALA A 119 -5.50 -3.78 -15.90
N ARG A 120 -6.80 -4.07 -16.04
CA ARG A 120 -7.78 -3.99 -14.97
C ARG A 120 -8.19 -5.40 -14.54
N VAL A 121 -7.86 -5.74 -13.31
CA VAL A 121 -8.18 -7.01 -12.68
C VAL A 121 -9.35 -6.80 -11.73
N TRP A 122 -10.32 -7.70 -11.74
CA TRP A 122 -11.36 -7.76 -10.71
C TRP A 122 -11.04 -8.90 -9.73
N LEU A 123 -11.31 -8.65 -8.45
CA LEU A 123 -11.17 -9.63 -7.37
C LEU A 123 -12.49 -9.68 -6.58
N MET A 124 -13.15 -10.83 -6.61
CA MET A 124 -14.39 -11.08 -5.89
C MET A 124 -14.14 -11.99 -4.69
N ILE A 125 -14.44 -11.46 -3.51
CA ILE A 125 -14.37 -12.17 -2.24
C ILE A 125 -15.80 -12.52 -1.84
N PRO A 126 -16.17 -13.82 -1.79
CA PRO A 126 -17.55 -14.23 -1.54
C PRO A 126 -17.96 -13.98 -0.08
N ALA A 127 -19.28 -13.95 0.14
CA ALA A 127 -19.83 -13.82 1.49
C ALA A 127 -19.46 -15.02 2.39
N ASN A 128 -19.35 -16.22 1.81
CA ASN A 128 -19.10 -17.47 2.52
C ASN A 128 -17.74 -18.06 2.14
N ILE A 129 -16.66 -17.46 2.65
CA ILE A 129 -15.30 -17.95 2.44
C ILE A 129 -15.16 -19.36 3.02
N GLY A 130 -14.57 -20.27 2.25
CA GLY A 130 -14.42 -21.69 2.59
C GLY A 130 -15.51 -22.60 2.02
N LEU A 131 -16.67 -22.05 1.66
CA LEU A 131 -17.68 -22.74 0.85
C LEU A 131 -17.60 -22.32 -0.62
N GLN A 132 -17.30 -21.04 -0.86
CA GLN A 132 -17.11 -20.48 -2.19
C GLN A 132 -15.65 -20.05 -2.37
N PRO A 133 -15.04 -20.34 -3.52
CA PRO A 133 -13.68 -19.89 -3.81
C PRO A 133 -13.66 -18.39 -4.08
N CYS A 134 -12.53 -17.77 -3.78
CA CYS A 134 -12.26 -16.41 -4.21
C CYS A 134 -11.89 -16.40 -5.68
N GLN A 135 -12.42 -15.44 -6.42
CA GLN A 135 -12.32 -15.40 -7.87
C GLN A 135 -11.61 -14.13 -8.30
N ALA A 136 -10.74 -14.25 -9.29
CA ALA A 136 -10.13 -13.12 -9.94
C ALA A 136 -10.12 -13.33 -11.45
N GLY A 137 -10.18 -12.23 -12.18
CA GLY A 137 -10.13 -12.23 -13.63
C GLY A 137 -9.75 -10.87 -14.18
N ARG A 138 -9.50 -10.83 -15.49
CA ARG A 138 -9.33 -9.58 -16.23
C ARG A 138 -10.69 -9.03 -16.63
N ARG A 139 -10.79 -7.71 -16.74
CA ARG A 139 -11.89 -7.05 -17.45
C ARG A 139 -11.56 -6.85 -18.92
#